data_AF-A0A2G5K7F0-F1
#
_entry.id   AF-A0A2G5K7F0-F1
#
_cell.length_a   1.000
_cell.length_b   1.000
_cell.length_c   1.000
_cell.angle_alpha   90.00
_cell.angle_beta   90.00
_cell.angle_gamma   90.00
#
_symmetry.space_group_name_H-M   'P 1'
#
loop_
_entity.id
_entity.type
_entity.pdbx_description
1 polymer ?
#
loop_
_entity_poly.entity_id
_entity_poly.type
_entity_poly.pdbx_seq_one_letter_code
_entity_poly.pdbx_strand_id
1 'polypeptide(L)'
;MAEVTITIGGRDFQVVCQEGQQEYLYSAAAMLDAEAQKLDQAGTRITESRMLMMAGLMLADRTAALEEAAKSDDTGALKTALEGEINRANTADSKLAAANQKIVELKAEKDALQTEIDSANLDGGADMHAELSTARAEIEMLTGKLEAAEHAVELAQERFETMENDDSADAALDTAKSELSEAQSALSDSEAKIAELNAALEKAAELSAEQDDVIAKSAGLDDELASAKAEIETLNAKISELNEKPSEDPEVIAERDAAIAARDELKTKLEDLTDERDEAINALRRVVTQIETAAE
;
A
#
# COMPACT_ATOMS: atom_id res chain seq x y z
N MET A 1 -63.07 -15.88 -2.77
CA MET A 1 -63.06 -16.06 -4.24
C MET A 1 -64.02 -15.04 -4.83
N ALA A 2 -63.51 -14.13 -5.65
CA ALA A 2 -64.31 -13.07 -6.26
C ALA A 2 -64.61 -13.44 -7.71
N GLU A 3 -65.85 -13.21 -8.14
CA GLU A 3 -66.26 -13.34 -9.54
C GLU A 3 -66.14 -11.97 -10.19
N VAL A 4 -65.39 -11.89 -11.29
CA VAL A 4 -65.08 -10.65 -11.99
C VAL A 4 -65.52 -10.77 -13.44
N THR A 5 -66.24 -9.76 -13.91
CA THR A 5 -66.62 -9.63 -15.33
C THR A 5 -65.56 -8.83 -16.07
N ILE A 6 -65.05 -9.37 -17.17
CA ILE A 6 -64.10 -8.72 -18.09
C ILE A 6 -64.71 -8.64 -19.49
N THR A 7 -64.36 -7.60 -20.25
CA THR A 7 -64.87 -7.41 -21.62
C THR A 7 -63.75 -7.59 -22.64
N ILE A 8 -63.94 -8.45 -23.65
CA ILE A 8 -62.96 -8.75 -24.70
C ILE A 8 -63.68 -8.82 -26.05
N GLY A 9 -63.22 -8.07 -27.05
CA GLY A 9 -63.82 -8.02 -28.39
C GLY A 9 -65.29 -7.56 -28.38
N GLY A 10 -65.64 -6.68 -27.43
CA GLY A 10 -67.01 -6.18 -27.25
C GLY A 10 -67.98 -7.17 -26.58
N ARG A 11 -67.48 -8.19 -25.87
CA ARG A 11 -68.28 -9.21 -25.18
C ARG A 11 -67.82 -9.42 -23.75
N ASP A 12 -68.76 -9.72 -22.85
CA ASP A 12 -68.50 -9.88 -21.42
C ASP A 12 -68.27 -11.37 -21.05
N PHE A 13 -67.22 -11.62 -20.28
CA PHE A 13 -66.83 -12.93 -19.75
C PHE A 13 -66.74 -12.90 -18.23
N GLN A 14 -67.29 -13.92 -17.56
CA GLN A 14 -67.17 -14.08 -16.11
C GLN A 14 -66.01 -15.01 -15.78
N VAL A 15 -65.08 -14.53 -14.97
CA VAL A 15 -63.89 -15.26 -14.55
C VAL A 15 -63.77 -15.19 -13.03
N VAL A 16 -63.48 -16.33 -12.42
CA VAL A 16 -63.23 -16.43 -10.97
C VAL A 16 -61.74 -16.23 -10.71
N CYS A 17 -61.40 -15.28 -9.84
CA CYS A 17 -60.02 -15.02 -9.44
C CYS A 17 -59.82 -15.10 -7.92
N GLN A 18 -58.56 -15.26 -7.53
CA GLN A 18 -58.14 -15.24 -6.13
C GLN A 18 -58.04 -13.79 -5.62
N GLU A 19 -58.17 -13.60 -4.31
CA GLU A 19 -58.06 -12.28 -3.69
C GLU A 19 -56.68 -11.68 -3.96
N GLY A 20 -56.63 -10.44 -4.45
CA GLY A 20 -55.40 -9.74 -4.85
C GLY A 20 -54.96 -9.91 -6.31
N GLN A 21 -55.61 -10.77 -7.12
CA GLN A 21 -55.25 -10.98 -8.53
C GLN A 21 -56.14 -10.23 -9.54
N GLN A 22 -57.07 -9.40 -9.05
CA GLN A 22 -58.06 -8.72 -9.89
C GLN A 22 -57.40 -7.74 -10.88
N GLU A 23 -56.41 -6.97 -10.44
CA GLU A 23 -55.70 -6.00 -11.30
C GLU A 23 -54.91 -6.69 -12.42
N TYR A 24 -54.23 -7.80 -12.10
CA TYR A 24 -53.54 -8.62 -13.10
C TYR A 24 -54.51 -9.19 -14.14
N LEU A 25 -55.69 -9.64 -13.71
CA LEU A 25 -56.72 -10.15 -14.61
C LEU A 25 -57.24 -9.05 -15.55
N TYR A 26 -57.49 -7.84 -15.03
CA TYR A 26 -57.92 -6.71 -15.86
C TYR A 26 -56.86 -6.29 -16.88
N SER A 27 -55.58 -6.27 -16.48
CA SER A 27 -54.47 -5.97 -17.37
C SER A 27 -54.33 -7.02 -18.48
N ALA A 28 -54.39 -8.31 -18.13
CA ALA A 28 -54.34 -9.40 -19.10
C ALA A 28 -55.55 -9.38 -20.07
N ALA A 29 -56.75 -9.08 -19.56
CA ALA A 29 -57.94 -8.92 -20.38
C ALA A 29 -57.81 -7.75 -21.36
N ALA A 30 -57.25 -6.62 -20.93
CA ALA A 30 -57.02 -5.46 -21.78
C ALA A 30 -56.01 -5.74 -22.91
N MET A 31 -54.95 -6.51 -22.63
CA MET A 31 -53.98 -6.91 -23.66
C MET A 31 -54.62 -7.83 -24.71
N LEU A 32 -55.44 -8.79 -24.27
CA LEU A 32 -56.14 -9.69 -25.17
C LEU A 32 -57.22 -8.97 -25.98
N ASP A 33 -57.93 -8.02 -25.37
CA ASP A 33 -58.93 -7.15 -26.02
C ASP A 33 -58.29 -6.28 -27.11
N ALA A 34 -57.12 -5.70 -26.86
CA ALA A 34 -56.41 -4.90 -27.85
C ALA A 34 -56.05 -5.69 -29.12
N GLU A 35 -55.64 -6.97 -29.00
CA GLU A 35 -55.40 -7.82 -30.17
C GLU A 35 -56.70 -8.29 -30.83
N ALA A 36 -57.75 -8.56 -30.05
CA ALA A 36 -59.07 -8.91 -30.58
C ALA A 36 -59.71 -7.77 -31.38
N GLN A 37 -59.59 -6.52 -30.91
CA GLN A 37 -60.09 -5.33 -31.62
C GLN A 37 -59.39 -5.10 -32.96
N LYS A 38 -58.09 -5.38 -33.07
CA LYS A 38 -57.37 -5.30 -34.36
C LYS A 38 -57.91 -6.30 -35.38
N LEU A 39 -58.28 -7.50 -34.93
CA LEU A 39 -58.88 -8.53 -35.78
C LEU A 39 -60.31 -8.17 -36.20
N ASP A 40 -61.06 -7.49 -35.33
CA ASP A 40 -62.41 -6.99 -35.64
C ASP A 40 -62.37 -5.85 -36.67
N GLN A 41 -61.38 -4.95 -36.56
CA GLN A 41 -61.15 -3.87 -37.53
C GLN A 41 -60.67 -4.37 -38.92
N ALA A 42 -60.06 -5.56 -38.98
CA ALA A 42 -59.61 -6.16 -40.24
C ALA A 42 -60.75 -6.69 -41.14
N GLY A 43 -62.02 -6.49 -40.76
CA GLY A 43 -63.18 -6.57 -41.66
C GLY A 43 -63.57 -7.96 -42.14
N THR A 44 -62.98 -9.01 -41.56
CA THR A 44 -63.33 -10.40 -41.87
C THR A 44 -64.42 -10.85 -40.90
N ARG A 45 -65.54 -11.41 -41.37
CA ARG A 45 -66.57 -12.01 -40.49
C ARG A 45 -65.98 -13.25 -39.78
N ILE A 46 -65.27 -13.03 -38.68
CA ILE A 46 -64.63 -14.06 -37.87
C ILE A 46 -65.58 -14.42 -36.72
N THR A 47 -65.72 -15.71 -36.42
CA THR A 47 -66.47 -16.15 -35.24
C THR A 47 -65.68 -15.88 -33.96
N GLU A 48 -66.37 -15.61 -32.85
CA GLU A 48 -65.76 -15.28 -31.56
C GLU A 48 -64.63 -16.23 -31.14
N SER A 49 -64.87 -17.54 -31.18
CA SER A 49 -63.86 -18.54 -30.79
C SER A 49 -62.59 -18.46 -31.65
N ARG A 50 -62.73 -18.08 -32.92
CA ARG A 50 -61.60 -17.94 -33.84
C ARG A 50 -60.85 -16.61 -33.61
N MET A 51 -61.57 -15.54 -33.27
CA MET A 51 -60.98 -14.25 -32.92
C MET A 51 -60.13 -14.37 -31.65
N LEU A 52 -60.67 -14.98 -30.58
CA LEU A 52 -59.94 -15.19 -29.33
C LEU A 52 -58.72 -16.11 -29.51
N MET A 53 -58.84 -17.17 -30.32
CA MET A 53 -57.72 -18.05 -30.64
C MET A 53 -56.61 -17.32 -31.40
N MET A 54 -56.97 -16.48 -32.38
CA MET A 54 -55.99 -15.70 -33.16
C MET A 54 -55.35 -14.60 -32.31
N ALA A 55 -56.13 -13.89 -31.48
CA ALA A 55 -55.61 -12.89 -30.55
C ALA A 55 -54.63 -13.51 -29.53
N GLY A 56 -54.96 -14.69 -28.98
CA GLY A 56 -54.07 -15.43 -28.09
C GLY A 56 -52.77 -15.88 -28.76
N LEU A 57 -52.84 -16.34 -30.02
CA LEU A 57 -51.65 -16.72 -30.79
C LEU A 57 -50.75 -15.51 -31.11
N MET A 58 -51.33 -14.36 -31.46
CA MET A 58 -50.57 -13.13 -31.71
C MET A 58 -49.87 -12.61 -30.45
N LEU A 59 -50.55 -12.69 -29.30
CA LEU A 59 -49.97 -12.30 -28.01
C LEU A 59 -48.84 -13.25 -27.59
N ALA A 60 -49.00 -14.55 -27.82
CA ALA A 60 -47.96 -15.54 -27.57
C ALA A 60 -46.72 -15.33 -28.46
N ASP A 61 -46.92 -15.05 -29.75
CA ASP A 61 -45.83 -14.76 -30.69
C ASP A 61 -45.05 -13.49 -30.30
N ARG A 62 -45.76 -12.43 -29.92
CA ARG A 62 -45.14 -11.20 -29.41
C ARG A 62 -44.35 -11.43 -28.11
N THR A 63 -44.87 -12.27 -27.22
CA THR A 63 -44.19 -12.61 -25.96
C THR A 63 -42.94 -13.44 -26.24
N ALA A 64 -43.02 -14.42 -27.14
CA ALA A 64 -41.86 -15.20 -27.56
C ALA A 64 -40.78 -14.33 -28.23
N ALA A 65 -41.18 -13.38 -29.07
CA ALA A 65 -40.25 -12.44 -29.70
C ALA A 65 -39.57 -11.51 -28.68
N LEU A 66 -40.29 -11.04 -27.66
CA LEU A 66 -39.73 -10.23 -26.57
C LEU A 66 -38.81 -11.04 -25.67
N GLU A 67 -39.16 -12.30 -25.36
CA GLU A 67 -38.29 -13.20 -24.60
C GLU A 67 -37.01 -13.55 -25.37
N GLU A 68 -37.10 -13.75 -26.68
CA GLU A 68 -35.93 -14.01 -27.51
C GLU A 68 -35.04 -12.77 -27.62
N ALA A 69 -35.64 -11.58 -27.82
CA ALA A 69 -34.93 -10.31 -27.81
C ALA A 69 -34.22 -10.05 -26.46
N ALA A 70 -34.88 -10.34 -25.34
CA ALA A 70 -34.28 -10.22 -24.00
C ALA A 70 -33.15 -11.22 -23.75
N LYS A 71 -33.15 -12.37 -24.43
CA LYS A 71 -32.07 -13.36 -24.41
C LYS A 71 -30.94 -13.03 -25.38
N SER A 72 -31.23 -12.34 -26.49
CA SER A 72 -30.26 -12.06 -27.56
C SER A 72 -29.58 -10.70 -27.44
N ASP A 73 -30.24 -9.68 -26.89
CA ASP A 73 -29.66 -8.35 -26.72
C ASP A 73 -29.02 -8.19 -25.34
N ASP A 74 -27.69 -8.07 -25.36
CA ASP A 74 -26.82 -7.36 -24.41
C ASP A 74 -26.72 -7.83 -22.96
N THR A 75 -27.68 -8.55 -22.39
CA THR A 75 -27.64 -8.88 -20.95
C THR A 75 -26.52 -9.86 -20.59
N GLY A 76 -26.16 -10.81 -21.45
CA GLY A 76 -25.05 -11.73 -21.20
C GLY A 76 -23.68 -11.07 -21.32
N ALA A 77 -23.51 -10.17 -22.29
CA ALA A 77 -22.27 -9.44 -22.50
C ALA A 77 -22.07 -8.36 -21.44
N LEU A 78 -23.11 -7.58 -21.11
CA LEU A 78 -23.08 -6.64 -19.99
C LEU A 78 -22.88 -7.36 -18.67
N LYS A 79 -23.56 -8.49 -18.42
CA LYS A 79 -23.38 -9.22 -17.15
C LYS A 79 -21.99 -9.83 -17.02
N THR A 80 -21.39 -10.31 -18.12
CA THR A 80 -20.01 -10.80 -18.11
C THR A 80 -19.00 -9.65 -17.97
N ALA A 81 -19.27 -8.49 -18.56
CA ALA A 81 -18.45 -7.29 -18.41
C ALA A 81 -18.55 -6.73 -16.97
N LEU A 82 -19.77 -6.67 -16.42
CA LEU A 82 -20.07 -6.22 -15.06
C LEU A 82 -19.51 -7.18 -14.01
N GLU A 83 -19.63 -8.49 -14.20
CA GLU A 83 -18.95 -9.49 -13.35
C GLU A 83 -17.42 -9.38 -13.47
N GLY A 84 -16.90 -9.01 -14.65
CA GLY A 84 -15.48 -8.71 -14.86
C GLY A 84 -15.02 -7.46 -14.11
N GLU A 85 -15.81 -6.39 -14.12
CA GLU A 85 -15.53 -5.16 -13.40
C GLU A 85 -15.70 -5.32 -11.88
N ILE A 86 -16.73 -6.03 -11.42
CA ILE A 86 -16.93 -6.37 -10.00
C ILE A 86 -15.75 -7.21 -9.47
N ASN A 87 -15.24 -8.16 -10.25
CA ASN A 87 -14.08 -8.95 -9.84
C ASN A 87 -12.78 -8.12 -9.83
N ARG A 88 -12.63 -7.14 -10.72
CA ARG A 88 -11.51 -6.18 -10.70
C ARG A 88 -11.62 -5.22 -9.51
N ALA A 89 -12.82 -4.73 -9.20
CA ALA A 89 -13.09 -3.91 -8.03
C ALA A 89 -12.81 -4.67 -6.73
N ASN A 90 -13.34 -5.89 -6.57
CA ASN A 90 -13.07 -6.72 -5.39
C ASN A 90 -11.58 -7.07 -5.23
N THR A 91 -10.86 -7.28 -6.34
CA THR A 91 -9.40 -7.50 -6.27
C THR A 91 -8.64 -6.22 -5.96
N ALA A 92 -9.09 -5.06 -6.44
CA ALA A 92 -8.56 -3.76 -6.05
C ALA A 92 -8.82 -3.45 -4.58
N ASP A 93 -10.03 -3.69 -4.07
CA ASP A 93 -10.40 -3.52 -2.66
C ASP A 93 -9.61 -4.47 -1.75
N SER A 94 -9.38 -5.71 -2.17
CA SER A 94 -8.54 -6.65 -1.42
C SER A 94 -7.06 -6.19 -1.36
N LYS A 95 -6.58 -5.54 -2.42
CA LYS A 95 -5.23 -4.98 -2.47
C LYS A 95 -5.14 -3.68 -1.67
N LEU A 96 -6.18 -2.85 -1.71
CA LEU A 96 -6.29 -1.61 -0.92
C LEU A 96 -6.36 -1.94 0.58
N ALA A 97 -7.13 -2.97 0.96
CA ALA A 97 -7.17 -3.46 2.33
C ALA A 97 -5.80 -4.02 2.79
N ALA A 98 -5.11 -4.75 1.93
CA ALA A 98 -3.76 -5.24 2.21
C ALA A 98 -2.72 -4.10 2.30
N ALA A 99 -2.84 -3.07 1.45
CA ALA A 99 -2.00 -1.87 1.50
C ALA A 99 -2.27 -1.08 2.78
N ASN A 100 -3.52 -0.88 3.16
CA ASN A 100 -3.91 -0.20 4.40
C ASN A 100 -3.44 -0.95 5.64
N GLN A 101 -3.51 -2.27 5.65
CA GLN A 101 -2.95 -3.08 6.73
C GLN A 101 -1.43 -2.89 6.85
N LYS A 102 -0.74 -2.82 5.70
CA LYS A 102 0.71 -2.58 5.65
C LYS A 102 1.08 -1.16 6.07
N ILE A 103 0.26 -0.16 5.76
CA ILE A 103 0.41 1.22 6.23
C ILE A 103 0.26 1.30 7.74
N VAL A 104 -0.67 0.55 8.34
CA VAL A 104 -0.84 0.50 9.80
C VAL A 104 0.37 -0.16 10.48
N GLU A 105 0.88 -1.27 9.91
CA GLU A 105 2.11 -1.92 10.39
C GLU A 105 3.31 -0.98 10.30
N LEU A 106 3.50 -0.31 9.15
CA LEU A 106 4.59 0.64 8.94
C LEU A 106 4.46 1.90 9.79
N LYS A 107 3.24 2.39 10.06
CA LYS A 107 3.02 3.50 11.02
C LYS A 107 3.40 3.07 12.45
N ALA A 108 3.03 1.86 12.86
CA ALA A 108 3.40 1.33 14.18
C ALA A 108 4.92 1.13 14.33
N GLU A 109 5.58 0.66 13.27
CA GLU A 109 7.03 0.46 13.22
C GLU A 109 7.77 1.81 13.20
N LYS A 110 7.24 2.80 12.45
CA LYS A 110 7.72 4.19 12.48
C LYS A 110 7.58 4.80 13.88
N ASP A 111 6.45 4.63 14.54
CA ASP A 111 6.24 5.19 15.89
C ASP A 111 7.15 4.52 16.93
N ALA A 112 7.43 3.22 16.77
CA ALA A 112 8.40 2.49 17.59
C ALA A 112 9.82 3.03 17.38
N LEU A 113 10.27 3.16 16.13
CA LEU A 113 11.57 3.74 15.78
C LEU A 113 11.66 5.21 16.20
N GLN A 114 10.57 5.98 16.11
CA GLN A 114 10.52 7.36 16.57
C GLN A 114 10.70 7.45 18.09
N THR A 115 10.09 6.54 18.84
CA THR A 115 10.27 6.46 20.30
C THR A 115 11.70 6.06 20.68
N GLU A 116 12.32 5.19 19.88
CA GLU A 116 13.70 4.76 20.05
C GLU A 116 14.69 5.90 19.73
N ILE A 117 14.44 6.65 18.65
CA ILE A 117 15.18 7.88 18.28
C ILE A 117 15.01 8.97 19.34
N ASP A 118 13.80 9.19 19.85
CA ASP A 118 13.54 10.18 20.90
C ASP A 118 14.23 9.79 22.22
N SER A 119 14.47 8.50 22.46
CA SER A 119 15.26 8.00 23.59
C SER A 119 16.78 8.06 23.36
N ALA A 120 17.22 8.00 22.10
CA ALA A 120 18.62 8.17 21.71
C ALA A 120 19.06 9.66 21.69
N ASN A 121 18.11 10.60 21.53
CA ASN A 121 18.34 12.05 21.47
C ASN A 121 18.72 12.74 22.80
N LEU A 122 19.22 12.00 23.79
CA LEU A 122 19.79 12.58 25.01
C LEU A 122 21.27 12.96 24.90
N ASP A 123 21.97 12.63 23.82
CA ASP A 123 23.35 13.09 23.63
C ASP A 123 23.79 13.11 22.14
N GLY A 124 23.94 14.31 21.55
CA GLY A 124 24.84 14.53 20.40
C GLY A 124 24.24 14.98 19.05
N GLY A 125 24.77 16.11 18.53
CA GLY A 125 25.03 16.33 17.09
C GLY A 125 24.00 17.14 16.27
N ALA A 126 24.22 18.45 16.13
CA ALA A 126 23.27 19.41 15.55
C ALA A 126 23.17 19.47 14.00
N ASP A 127 23.99 18.75 13.22
CA ASP A 127 24.05 18.93 11.76
C ASP A 127 23.30 17.87 10.92
N MET A 128 23.11 16.64 11.41
CA MET A 128 22.32 15.60 10.72
C MET A 128 20.79 15.82 10.86
N HIS A 129 20.42 16.71 11.78
CA HIS A 129 19.04 17.00 12.16
C HIS A 129 18.27 17.82 11.12
N ALA A 130 18.98 18.61 10.30
CA ALA A 130 18.36 19.49 9.31
C ALA A 130 17.87 18.70 8.08
N GLU A 131 18.64 17.74 7.58
CA GLU A 131 18.27 16.93 6.41
C GLU A 131 17.18 15.91 6.75
N LEU A 132 17.28 15.21 7.90
CA LEU A 132 16.23 14.31 8.40
C LEU A 132 14.93 15.04 8.74
N SER A 133 15.00 16.29 9.24
CA SER A 133 13.82 17.14 9.44
C SER A 133 13.17 17.54 8.12
N THR A 134 13.97 17.76 7.08
CA THR A 134 13.47 18.16 5.76
C THR A 134 12.80 16.97 5.07
N ALA A 135 13.44 15.79 5.11
CA ALA A 135 12.86 14.54 4.60
C ALA A 135 11.57 14.15 5.36
N ARG A 136 11.52 14.31 6.69
CA ARG A 136 10.30 14.06 7.49
C ARG A 136 9.16 15.00 7.10
N ALA A 137 9.44 16.29 6.90
CA ALA A 137 8.43 17.25 6.46
C ALA A 137 7.90 16.94 5.06
N GLU A 138 8.76 16.46 4.16
CA GLU A 138 8.37 16.08 2.80
C GLU A 138 7.51 14.81 2.77
N ILE A 139 7.84 13.81 3.61
CA ILE A 139 7.02 12.59 3.79
C ILE A 139 5.64 12.95 4.37
N GLU A 140 5.57 13.83 5.36
CA GLU A 140 4.30 14.27 5.96
C GLU A 140 3.42 14.99 4.93
N MET A 141 4.03 15.83 4.09
CA MET A 141 3.34 16.53 3.00
C MET A 141 2.82 15.56 1.93
N LEU A 142 3.59 14.53 1.58
CA LEU A 142 3.18 13.50 0.62
C LEU A 142 2.07 12.61 1.20
N THR A 143 2.14 12.29 2.50
CA THR A 143 1.10 11.52 3.20
C THR A 143 -0.23 12.29 3.21
N GLY A 144 -0.20 13.60 3.46
CA GLY A 144 -1.41 14.42 3.39
C GLY A 144 -1.99 14.52 1.97
N LYS A 145 -1.15 14.52 0.93
CA LYS A 145 -1.62 14.47 -0.48
C LYS A 145 -2.24 13.11 -0.83
N LEU A 146 -1.70 12.03 -0.28
CA LEU A 146 -2.22 10.68 -0.44
C LEU A 146 -3.62 10.55 0.17
N GLU A 147 -3.77 10.95 1.44
CA GLU A 147 -5.06 10.93 2.15
C GLU A 147 -6.11 11.80 1.43
N ALA A 148 -5.70 12.95 0.85
CA ALA A 148 -6.58 13.79 0.05
C ALA A 148 -7.00 13.12 -1.28
N ALA A 149 -6.10 12.38 -1.93
CA ALA A 149 -6.41 11.64 -3.16
C ALA A 149 -7.33 10.45 -2.88
N GLU A 150 -7.11 9.71 -1.80
CA GLU A 150 -7.98 8.61 -1.35
C GLU A 150 -9.39 9.11 -1.06
N HIS A 151 -9.52 10.22 -0.33
CA HIS A 151 -10.82 10.83 -0.06
C HIS A 151 -11.49 11.34 -1.35
N ALA A 152 -10.74 11.84 -2.33
CA ALA A 152 -11.29 12.24 -3.62
C ALA A 152 -11.82 11.04 -4.42
N VAL A 153 -11.15 9.90 -4.35
CA VAL A 153 -11.58 8.64 -4.96
C VAL A 153 -12.88 8.12 -4.32
N GLU A 154 -12.96 8.13 -2.99
CA GLU A 154 -14.16 7.73 -2.24
C GLU A 154 -15.37 8.60 -2.61
N LEU A 155 -15.18 9.91 -2.69
CA LEU A 155 -16.24 10.87 -3.06
C LEU A 155 -16.67 10.73 -4.53
N ALA A 156 -15.77 10.30 -5.42
CA ALA A 156 -16.08 9.97 -6.80
C ALA A 156 -16.85 8.64 -6.92
N GLN A 157 -16.54 7.65 -6.08
CA GLN A 157 -17.26 6.38 -6.01
C GLN A 157 -18.70 6.57 -5.49
N GLU A 158 -18.91 7.35 -4.43
CA GLU A 158 -20.25 7.67 -3.92
C GLU A 158 -21.10 8.43 -4.97
N ARG A 159 -20.48 9.34 -5.72
CA ARG A 159 -21.15 10.02 -6.84
C ARG A 159 -21.54 9.05 -7.95
N PHE A 160 -20.72 8.04 -8.22
CA PHE A 160 -21.02 7.02 -9.21
C PHE A 160 -22.24 6.18 -8.82
N GLU A 161 -22.33 5.74 -7.56
CA GLU A 161 -23.47 4.96 -7.05
C GLU A 161 -24.79 5.74 -7.05
N THR A 162 -24.73 7.06 -6.86
CA THR A 162 -25.92 7.92 -6.86
C THR A 162 -26.39 8.34 -8.26
N MET A 163 -25.58 8.13 -9.31
CA MET A 163 -25.83 8.59 -10.68
C MET A 163 -26.54 7.58 -11.61
N GLU A 164 -26.91 6.38 -11.14
CA GLU A 164 -27.55 5.32 -11.94
C GLU A 164 -29.00 5.62 -12.43
N ASN A 165 -29.51 6.87 -12.31
CA ASN A 165 -30.93 7.21 -12.51
C ASN A 165 -31.26 8.33 -13.52
N ASP A 166 -30.37 8.83 -14.39
CA ASP A 166 -30.75 9.87 -15.38
C ASP A 166 -29.90 9.89 -16.68
N ASP A 167 -30.57 9.96 -17.84
CA ASP A 167 -29.99 9.92 -19.21
C ASP A 167 -29.08 11.11 -19.60
N SER A 168 -28.80 12.03 -18.67
CA SER A 168 -27.78 13.09 -18.85
C SER A 168 -26.42 12.73 -18.23
N ALA A 169 -26.32 11.56 -17.61
CA ALA A 169 -25.18 11.09 -16.84
C ALA A 169 -23.95 10.71 -17.66
N ASP A 170 -24.08 10.29 -18.93
CA ASP A 170 -22.95 9.72 -19.69
C ASP A 170 -21.73 10.65 -19.84
N ALA A 171 -21.95 11.94 -20.11
CA ALA A 171 -20.83 12.89 -20.25
C ALA A 171 -20.14 13.20 -18.91
N ALA A 172 -20.90 13.23 -17.82
CA ALA A 172 -20.36 13.41 -16.48
C ALA A 172 -19.67 12.14 -15.95
N LEU A 173 -20.18 10.96 -16.34
CA LEU A 173 -19.62 9.65 -16.06
C LEU A 173 -18.26 9.46 -16.75
N ASP A 174 -18.15 9.83 -18.02
CA ASP A 174 -16.88 9.78 -18.76
C ASP A 174 -15.85 10.74 -18.18
N THR A 175 -16.29 11.93 -17.76
CA THR A 175 -15.41 12.91 -17.09
C THR A 175 -14.90 12.36 -15.75
N ALA A 176 -15.80 11.83 -14.92
CA ALA A 176 -15.44 11.23 -13.62
C ALA A 176 -14.54 10.00 -13.77
N LYS A 177 -14.76 9.15 -14.79
CA LYS A 177 -13.89 8.01 -15.10
C LYS A 177 -12.49 8.46 -15.52
N SER A 178 -12.38 9.53 -16.30
CA SER A 178 -11.08 10.10 -16.69
C SER A 178 -10.32 10.64 -15.48
N GLU A 179 -10.99 11.42 -14.62
CA GLU A 179 -10.39 11.96 -13.39
C GLU A 179 -9.99 10.83 -12.41
N LEU A 180 -10.81 9.78 -12.29
CA LEU A 180 -10.48 8.60 -11.48
C LEU A 180 -9.25 7.86 -12.01
N SER A 181 -9.14 7.69 -13.33
CA SER A 181 -7.97 7.05 -13.96
C SER A 181 -6.69 7.88 -13.75
N GLU A 182 -6.78 9.20 -13.83
CA GLU A 182 -5.65 10.09 -13.56
C GLU A 182 -5.22 10.03 -12.10
N ALA A 183 -6.18 10.05 -11.16
CA ALA A 183 -5.92 9.91 -9.73
C ALA A 183 -5.29 8.55 -9.39
N GLN A 184 -5.78 7.46 -9.99
CA GLN A 184 -5.20 6.12 -9.82
C GLN A 184 -3.76 6.01 -10.36
N SER A 185 -3.45 6.68 -11.47
CA SER A 185 -2.08 6.75 -11.98
C SER A 185 -1.16 7.51 -11.01
N ALA A 186 -1.60 8.67 -10.53
CA ALA A 186 -0.83 9.48 -9.58
C ALA A 186 -0.62 8.77 -8.23
N LEU A 187 -1.61 7.97 -7.81
CA LEU A 187 -1.52 7.12 -6.62
C LEU A 187 -0.43 6.05 -6.81
N SER A 188 -0.47 5.31 -7.92
CA SER A 188 0.55 4.29 -8.23
C SER A 188 1.96 4.85 -8.30
N ASP A 189 2.13 6.05 -8.86
CA ASP A 189 3.43 6.72 -8.93
C ASP A 189 3.92 7.13 -7.53
N SER A 190 3.01 7.59 -6.67
CA SER A 190 3.33 7.96 -5.29
C SER A 190 3.68 6.73 -4.44
N GLU A 191 2.95 5.63 -4.59
CA GLU A 191 3.25 4.34 -3.95
C GLU A 191 4.64 3.81 -4.34
N ALA A 192 5.00 3.90 -5.63
CA ALA A 192 6.32 3.51 -6.11
C ALA A 192 7.43 4.36 -5.48
N LYS A 193 7.22 5.66 -5.34
CA LYS A 193 8.19 6.58 -4.72
C LYS A 193 8.32 6.35 -3.21
N ILE A 194 7.23 6.03 -2.52
CA ILE A 194 7.26 5.64 -1.10
C ILE A 194 8.07 4.35 -0.90
N ALA A 195 7.89 3.36 -1.77
CA ALA A 195 8.66 2.11 -1.72
C ALA A 195 10.17 2.36 -1.92
N GLU A 196 10.53 3.25 -2.84
CA GLU A 196 11.93 3.65 -3.08
C GLU A 196 12.54 4.38 -1.88
N LEU A 197 11.82 5.33 -1.28
CA LEU A 197 12.26 6.04 -0.07
C LEU A 197 12.42 5.10 1.13
N ASN A 198 11.52 4.13 1.31
CA ASN A 198 11.63 3.16 2.40
C ASN A 198 12.86 2.27 2.24
N ALA A 199 13.16 1.82 1.02
CA ALA A 199 14.37 1.05 0.74
C ALA A 199 15.66 1.86 1.00
N ALA A 200 15.66 3.15 0.68
CA ALA A 200 16.77 4.05 1.00
C ALA A 200 16.94 4.24 2.51
N LEU A 201 15.83 4.35 3.26
CA LEU A 201 15.83 4.52 4.71
C LEU A 201 16.33 3.25 5.44
N GLU A 202 15.94 2.06 4.98
CA GLU A 202 16.46 0.78 5.50
C GLU A 202 17.97 0.67 5.30
N LYS A 203 18.46 1.01 4.10
CA LYS A 203 19.90 1.04 3.81
C LYS A 203 20.66 2.06 4.66
N ALA A 204 20.07 3.22 4.92
CA ALA A 204 20.68 4.24 5.79
C ALA A 204 20.78 3.75 7.25
N ALA A 205 19.78 3.02 7.74
CA ALA A 205 19.81 2.41 9.08
C ALA A 205 20.90 1.34 9.20
N GLU A 206 21.08 0.49 8.18
CA GLU A 206 22.16 -0.49 8.13
C GLU A 206 23.55 0.16 8.20
N LEU A 207 23.77 1.22 7.40
CA LEU A 207 25.04 1.95 7.39
C LEU A 207 25.30 2.67 8.72
N SER A 208 24.26 3.20 9.38
CA SER A 208 24.40 3.79 10.71
C SER A 208 24.81 2.76 11.76
N ALA A 209 24.24 1.55 11.71
CA ALA A 209 24.63 0.47 12.62
C ALA A 209 26.08 0.01 12.38
N GLU A 210 26.51 -0.06 11.12
CA GLU A 210 27.91 -0.34 10.78
C GLU A 210 28.86 0.77 11.28
N GLN A 211 28.44 2.04 11.18
CA GLN A 211 29.21 3.17 11.73
C GLN A 211 29.39 3.04 13.24
N ASP A 212 28.33 2.71 14.00
CA ASP A 212 28.39 2.57 15.45
C ASP A 212 29.32 1.44 15.90
N ASP A 213 29.31 0.30 15.21
CA ASP A 213 30.21 -0.82 15.49
C ASP A 213 31.69 -0.44 15.26
N VAL A 214 31.97 0.27 14.16
CA VAL A 214 33.32 0.77 13.87
C VAL A 214 33.76 1.83 14.89
N ILE A 215 32.87 2.71 15.35
CA ILE A 215 33.16 3.67 16.42
C ILE A 215 33.52 2.93 17.71
N ALA A 216 32.70 1.96 18.13
CA ALA A 216 32.93 1.17 19.34
C ALA A 216 34.27 0.42 19.28
N LYS A 217 34.59 -0.18 18.12
CA LYS A 217 35.87 -0.84 17.89
C LYS A 217 37.05 0.14 17.98
N SER A 218 36.92 1.32 17.38
CA SER A 218 37.98 2.35 17.43
C SER A 218 38.24 2.85 18.84
N ALA A 219 37.19 3.05 19.64
CA ALA A 219 37.29 3.45 21.04
C ALA A 219 38.00 2.38 21.88
N GLY A 220 37.69 1.10 21.67
CA GLY A 220 38.37 -0.02 22.33
C GLY A 220 39.87 -0.08 22.00
N LEU A 221 40.23 0.11 20.73
CA LEU A 221 41.64 0.17 20.32
C LEU A 221 42.37 1.38 20.92
N ASP A 222 41.71 2.53 21.05
CA ASP A 222 42.29 3.71 21.71
C ASP A 222 42.55 3.48 23.21
N ASP A 223 41.66 2.78 23.91
CA ASP A 223 41.85 2.37 25.31
C ASP A 223 43.02 1.39 25.47
N GLU A 224 43.13 0.39 24.59
CA GLU A 224 44.25 -0.56 24.58
C GLU A 224 45.59 0.15 24.29
N LEU A 225 45.61 1.07 23.33
CA LEU A 225 46.77 1.91 23.03
C LEU A 225 47.16 2.78 24.23
N ALA A 226 46.19 3.34 24.96
CA ALA A 226 46.45 4.13 26.16
C ALA A 226 47.08 3.28 27.27
N SER A 227 46.54 2.07 27.50
CA SER A 227 47.09 1.13 28.48
C SER A 227 48.52 0.70 28.12
N ALA A 228 48.76 0.32 26.87
CA ALA A 228 50.10 -0.07 26.39
C ALA A 228 51.13 1.07 26.53
N LYS A 229 50.73 2.32 26.23
CA LYS A 229 51.59 3.51 26.43
C LYS A 229 51.95 3.72 27.90
N ALA A 230 50.99 3.57 28.81
CA ALA A 230 51.22 3.71 30.26
C ALA A 230 52.15 2.62 30.82
N GLU A 231 52.00 1.37 30.35
CA GLU A 231 52.91 0.27 30.72
C GLU A 231 54.34 0.51 30.22
N ILE A 232 54.50 0.99 28.98
CA ILE A 232 55.80 1.36 28.42
C ILE A 232 56.45 2.50 29.23
N GLU A 233 55.68 3.50 29.65
CA GLU A 233 56.17 4.59 30.49
C GLU A 233 56.66 4.07 31.85
N THR A 234 55.91 3.17 32.47
CA THR A 234 56.28 2.51 33.73
C THR A 234 57.57 1.68 33.58
N LEU A 235 57.70 0.91 32.50
CA LEU A 235 58.91 0.14 32.21
C LEU A 235 60.11 1.05 31.94
N ASN A 236 59.92 2.17 31.24
CA ASN A 236 60.99 3.15 31.02
C ASN A 236 61.46 3.78 32.34
N ALA A 237 60.55 4.10 33.26
CA ALA A 237 60.90 4.58 34.60
C ALA A 237 61.71 3.52 35.37
N LYS A 238 61.26 2.24 35.36
CA LYS A 238 61.98 1.13 36.00
C LYS A 238 63.38 0.92 35.41
N ILE A 239 63.52 0.98 34.09
CA ILE A 239 64.83 0.89 33.41
C ILE A 239 65.73 2.05 33.83
N SER A 240 65.19 3.26 33.97
CA SER A 240 65.95 4.43 34.43
C SER A 240 66.47 4.24 35.86
N GLU A 241 65.62 3.79 36.79
CA GLU A 241 66.02 3.49 38.18
C GLU A 241 67.09 2.39 38.26
N LEU A 242 66.97 1.34 37.44
CA LEU A 242 67.95 0.26 37.40
C LEU A 242 69.31 0.71 36.83
N ASN A 243 69.32 1.70 35.93
CA ASN A 243 70.56 2.27 35.39
C ASN A 243 71.34 3.13 36.40
N GLU A 244 70.70 3.62 37.47
CA GLU A 244 71.36 4.38 38.53
C GLU A 244 72.07 3.49 39.56
N LYS A 245 71.78 2.18 39.58
CA LYS A 245 72.39 1.19 40.48
C LYS A 245 73.77 0.73 39.96
N PRO A 246 74.67 0.21 40.83
CA PRO A 246 76.02 -0.21 40.44
C PRO A 246 76.00 -1.29 39.35
N SER A 247 76.71 -1.05 38.24
CA SER A 247 76.66 -1.86 37.01
C SER A 247 77.36 -3.22 37.08
N GLU A 248 77.78 -3.68 38.25
CA GLU A 248 78.54 -4.92 38.45
C GLU A 248 77.70 -6.03 39.10
N ASP A 249 76.49 -5.72 39.57
CA ASP A 249 75.59 -6.70 40.17
C ASP A 249 74.85 -7.50 39.08
N PRO A 250 75.09 -8.81 38.94
CA PRO A 250 74.45 -9.64 37.91
C PRO A 250 72.91 -9.65 38.00
N GLU A 251 72.36 -9.48 39.20
CA GLU A 251 70.91 -9.51 39.44
C GLU A 251 70.24 -8.24 38.87
N VAL A 252 70.89 -7.08 39.04
CA VAL A 252 70.44 -5.78 38.48
C VAL A 252 70.51 -5.79 36.95
N ILE A 253 71.56 -6.39 36.38
CA ILE A 253 71.72 -6.51 34.91
C ILE A 253 70.59 -7.39 34.34
N ALA A 254 70.33 -8.54 34.95
CA ALA A 254 69.28 -9.46 34.51
C ALA A 254 67.88 -8.81 34.60
N GLU A 255 67.59 -8.08 35.68
CA GLU A 255 66.31 -7.39 35.85
C GLU A 255 66.12 -6.24 34.83
N ARG A 256 67.20 -5.51 34.52
CA ARG A 256 67.18 -4.46 33.50
C ARG A 256 66.95 -5.03 32.10
N ASP A 257 67.70 -6.07 31.74
CA ASP A 257 67.60 -6.68 30.41
C ASP A 257 66.21 -7.31 30.19
N ALA A 258 65.61 -7.87 31.24
CA ALA A 258 64.22 -8.34 31.22
C ALA A 258 63.22 -7.18 31.04
N ALA A 259 63.41 -6.05 31.72
CA ALA A 259 62.54 -4.88 31.57
C ALA A 259 62.65 -4.25 30.17
N ILE A 260 63.86 -4.23 29.58
CA ILE A 260 64.09 -3.79 28.20
C ILE A 260 63.37 -4.71 27.21
N ALA A 261 63.49 -6.03 27.37
CA ALA A 261 62.81 -7.00 26.51
C ALA A 261 61.27 -6.85 26.58
N ALA A 262 60.71 -6.71 27.78
CA ALA A 262 59.27 -6.50 27.97
C ALA A 262 58.79 -5.18 27.32
N ARG A 263 59.58 -4.11 27.42
CA ARG A 263 59.25 -2.83 26.79
C ARG A 263 59.27 -2.94 25.26
N ASP A 264 60.27 -3.61 24.71
CA ASP A 264 60.41 -3.73 23.27
C ASP A 264 59.29 -4.61 22.68
N GLU A 265 58.85 -5.65 23.40
CA GLU A 265 57.66 -6.43 23.05
C GLU A 265 56.36 -5.59 23.06
N LEU A 266 56.17 -4.75 24.08
CA LEU A 266 55.03 -3.84 24.14
C LEU A 266 55.06 -2.77 23.05
N LYS A 267 56.25 -2.30 22.63
CA LYS A 267 56.37 -1.37 21.51
C LYS A 267 55.93 -1.99 20.18
N THR A 268 56.28 -3.26 19.94
CA THR A 268 55.79 -3.98 18.76
C THR A 268 54.28 -4.13 18.78
N LYS A 269 53.69 -4.52 19.93
CA LYS A 269 52.22 -4.57 20.07
C LYS A 269 51.55 -3.22 19.86
N LEU A 270 52.20 -2.13 20.30
CA LEU A 270 51.68 -0.78 20.11
C LEU A 270 51.69 -0.36 18.63
N GLU A 271 52.71 -0.76 17.86
CA GLU A 271 52.72 -0.58 16.40
C GLU A 271 51.54 -1.33 15.76
N ASP A 272 51.35 -2.61 16.09
CA ASP A 272 50.25 -3.43 15.54
C ASP A 272 48.87 -2.83 15.86
N LEU A 273 48.63 -2.42 17.12
CA LEU A 273 47.38 -1.77 17.53
C LEU A 273 47.16 -0.41 16.85
N THR A 274 48.24 0.31 16.54
CA THR A 274 48.15 1.60 15.84
C THR A 274 47.71 1.38 14.39
N ASP A 275 48.25 0.35 13.74
CA ASP A 275 47.85 -0.03 12.38
C ASP A 275 46.38 -0.48 12.32
N GLU A 276 45.94 -1.30 13.28
CA GLU A 276 44.53 -1.73 13.39
C GLU A 276 43.58 -0.54 13.60
N ARG A 277 43.97 0.43 14.43
CA ARG A 277 43.18 1.66 14.64
C ARG A 277 43.10 2.48 13.36
N ASP A 278 44.20 2.64 12.64
CA ASP A 278 44.22 3.40 11.38
C ASP A 278 43.37 2.71 10.29
N GLU A 279 43.32 1.38 10.28
CA GLU A 279 42.40 0.63 9.42
C GLU A 279 40.93 0.85 9.80
N ALA A 280 40.60 0.84 11.10
CA ALA A 280 39.26 1.13 11.59
C ALA A 280 38.81 2.57 11.24
N ILE A 281 39.69 3.56 11.40
CA ILE A 281 39.41 4.96 11.02
C ILE A 281 39.16 5.08 9.51
N ASN A 282 39.91 4.36 8.69
CA ASN A 282 39.69 4.34 7.24
C ASN A 282 38.38 3.64 6.85
N ALA A 283 37.99 2.59 7.57
CA ALA A 283 36.68 1.96 7.42
C ALA A 283 35.55 2.93 7.76
N LEU A 284 35.66 3.65 8.88
CA LEU A 284 34.70 4.67 9.30
C LEU A 284 34.49 5.73 8.21
N ARG A 285 35.60 6.24 7.62
CA ARG A 285 35.53 7.21 6.52
C ARG A 285 34.75 6.68 5.31
N ARG A 286 34.89 5.39 4.98
CA ARG A 286 34.14 4.78 3.86
C ARG A 286 32.65 4.72 4.16
N VAL A 287 32.28 4.31 5.38
CA VAL A 287 30.87 4.23 5.80
C VAL A 287 30.24 5.63 5.78
N VAL A 288 30.93 6.64 6.30
CA VAL A 288 30.46 8.04 6.25
C VAL A 288 30.22 8.51 4.81
N THR A 289 31.16 8.25 3.89
CA THR A 289 30.96 8.60 2.47
C THR A 289 29.77 7.85 1.84
N GLN A 290 29.54 6.59 2.22
CA GLN A 290 28.38 5.84 1.73
C GLN A 290 27.06 6.42 2.23
N ILE A 291 27.01 6.90 3.48
CA ILE A 291 25.84 7.59 4.06
C ILE A 291 25.57 8.89 3.32
N GLU A 292 26.61 9.72 3.09
CA GLU A 292 26.49 10.98 2.33
C GLU A 292 25.92 10.73 0.93
N THR A 293 26.42 9.70 0.21
CA THR A 293 25.90 9.35 -1.13
C THR A 293 24.51 8.72 -1.13
N ALA A 294 24.03 8.21 0.00
CA ALA A 294 22.68 7.66 0.13
C ALA A 294 21.64 8.74 0.50
N ALA A 295 22.10 9.91 0.98
CA ALA A 295 21.27 11.06 1.34
C ALA A 295 21.03 12.02 0.17
N GLU A 296 21.90 12.03 -0.86
CA GLU A 296 21.74 12.77 -2.12
C GLU A 296 20.74 12.11 -3.10
#